data_AF-A0A7M3Y6T9-F1
#
_entry.id   AF-A0A7M3Y6T9-F1
#
_cell.length_a   1.000
_cell.length_b   1.000
_cell.length_c   1.000
_cell.angle_alpha   90.00
_cell.angle_beta   90.00
_cell.angle_gamma   90.00
#
_symmetry.space_group_name_H-M   'P 1'
#
loop_
_entity.id
_entity.type
_entity.pdbx_description
1 polymer ?
#
loop_
_entity_poly.entity_id
_entity_poly.type
_entity_poly.pdbx_seq_one_letter_code
_entity_poly.pdbx_strand_id
1 'polypeptide(L)' 'GGHDTLRPVIRTTLEIAGQDHDIELCLQDRSRMRHRIILGRRFLKEFVIDPSEECLHPKQRTVPRIRDIFE' A
#
# COMPACT_ATOMS: atom_id res chain seq x y z
N GLY A 1 -27.93 1.40 3.30
CA GLY A 1 -27.70 0.28 4.22
C GLY A 1 -26.42 0.55 4.97
N GLY A 2 -26.55 1.09 6.18
CA GLY A 2 -25.43 1.51 7.02
C GLY A 2 -24.93 0.35 7.86
N HIS A 3 -23.75 -0.16 7.53
CA HIS A 3 -22.92 -0.83 8.52
C HIS A 3 -21.76 0.12 8.80
N ASP A 4 -21.69 0.64 10.03
CA ASP A 4 -20.53 1.35 10.54
C ASP A 4 -19.36 0.37 10.54
N THR A 5 -18.58 0.40 9.46
CA THR A 5 -17.38 -0.41 9.36
C THR A 5 -16.25 0.43 9.91
N LEU A 6 -15.70 0.04 11.06
CA LEU A 6 -14.47 0.62 11.58
C LEU A 6 -13.39 0.58 10.48
N ARG A 7 -12.78 1.73 10.20
CA ARG A 7 -11.68 1.89 9.25
C ARG A 7 -10.50 2.49 10.00
N PRO A 8 -9.79 1.71 10.83
CA PRO A 8 -8.61 2.20 11.51
C PRO A 8 -7.63 2.77 10.50
N VAL A 9 -7.06 3.93 10.81
CA VAL A 9 -5.98 4.53 10.04
C VAL A 9 -4.69 4.29 10.81
N ILE A 10 -3.69 3.71 10.15
CA ILE A 10 -2.35 3.54 10.71
C ILE A 10 -1.35 4.39 9.94
N ARG A 11 -0.28 4.81 10.63
CA ARG A 11 0.91 5.36 9.98
C ARG A 11 1.91 4.24 9.79
N THR A 12 2.44 4.11 8.58
CA THR A 12 3.42 3.08 8.24
C THR A 12 4.29 3.55 7.07
N THR A 13 5.41 2.87 6.85
CA THR A 13 6.27 3.10 5.69
C THR A 13 5.89 2.13 4.56
N LEU A 14 5.74 2.66 3.36
CA LEU A 14 5.45 1.93 2.13
C LEU A 14 6.61 2.11 1.15
N GLU A 15 7.24 1.01 0.73
CA GLU A 15 8.25 1.03 -0.32
C GLU A 15 7.60 0.83 -1.70
N ILE A 16 7.75 1.80 -2.61
CA ILE A 16 7.30 1.74 -4.01
C ILE A 16 8.41 2.28 -4.91
N ALA A 17 8.69 1.59 -6.02
CA ALA A 17 9.74 1.99 -6.98
C ALA A 17 11.13 2.18 -6.35
N GLY A 18 11.43 1.44 -5.28
CA GLY A 18 12.67 1.55 -4.51
C GLY A 18 12.76 2.81 -3.64
N GLN A 19 11.65 3.52 -3.43
CA GLN A 19 11.55 4.70 -2.57
C GLN A 19 10.63 4.41 -1.39
N ASP A 20 11.00 4.91 -0.21
CA ASP A 20 10.20 4.82 0.99
C ASP A 20 9.28 6.03 1.14
N HIS A 21 8.01 5.76 1.42
CA HIS A 21 6.99 6.78 1.66
C HIS A 21 6.34 6.57 3.02
N ASP A 22 6.35 7.59 3.85
CA ASP A 22 5.55 7.61 5.07
C ASP A 22 4.09 7.90 4.70
N ILE A 23 3.21 6.94 4.97
CA ILE A 23 1.82 6.99 4.55
C ILE A 23 0.86 6.80 5.72
N GLU A 24 -0.36 7.28 5.51
CA GLU A 24 -1.54 6.87 6.27
C GLU A 24 -2.33 5.83 5.46
N LEU A 25 -2.59 4.67 6.06
CA LEU A 25 -3.29 3.57 5.43
C LEU A 25 -4.56 3.22 6.20
N CYS A 26 -5.70 3.19 5.50
CA CYS A 26 -6.96 2.68 6.04
C CYS A 26 -7.00 1.14 5.98
N LEU A 27 -7.05 0.51 7.15
CA LEU A 27 -7.22 -0.92 7.30
C LEU A 27 -8.68 -1.33 7.03
N GLN A 28 -8.83 -2.35 6.18
CA GLN A 28 -10.11 -2.97 5.88
C GLN A 28 -9.84 -4.38 5.35
N ASP A 29 -10.74 -5.32 5.63
CA ASP A 29 -10.69 -6.63 4.97
C ASP A 29 -10.89 -6.46 3.46
N ARG A 30 -9.83 -6.81 2.72
CA ARG A 30 -9.78 -6.86 1.25
C ARG A 30 -9.31 -8.24 0.76
N SER A 31 -9.45 -9.28 1.58
CA SER A 31 -9.03 -10.66 1.27
C SER A 31 -9.60 -11.18 -0.05
N ARG A 32 -10.80 -10.73 -0.42
CA ARG A 32 -11.51 -11.12 -1.65
C ARG A 32 -11.11 -10.30 -2.89
N MET A 33 -10.28 -9.27 -2.75
CA MET A 33 -9.87 -8.40 -3.87
C MET A 33 -8.56 -8.89 -4.49
N ARG A 34 -8.44 -8.78 -5.82
CA ARG A 34 -7.18 -9.07 -6.55
C ARG A 34 -6.01 -8.25 -6.02
N HIS A 35 -6.23 -6.96 -5.79
CA HIS A 35 -5.25 -6.05 -5.19
C HIS A 35 -5.72 -5.66 -3.78
N ARG A 36 -4.86 -5.88 -2.78
CA ARG A 36 -5.19 -5.68 -1.36
C ARG A 36 -4.92 -4.26 -0.86
N ILE A 37 -4.23 -3.43 -1.65
CA ILE A 37 -3.95 -2.02 -1.36
C ILE A 37 -4.53 -1.17 -2.48
N ILE A 38 -5.12 -0.03 -2.11
CA ILE A 38 -5.61 0.99 -3.03
C ILE A 38 -4.81 2.26 -2.75
N LEU A 39 -4.10 2.75 -3.77
CA LEU A 39 -3.38 4.02 -3.69
C LEU A 39 -4.30 5.15 -4.14
N GLY A 40 -4.52 6.12 -3.25
CA GLY A 40 -5.35 7.28 -3.56
C GLY A 40 -4.65 8.24 -4.53
N ARG A 41 -5.43 9.05 -5.24
CA ARG A 41 -4.92 10.05 -6.20
C ARG A 41 -3.88 11.02 -5.61
N ARG A 42 -3.94 11.30 -4.31
CA ARG A 42 -2.96 12.18 -3.64
C ARG A 42 -1.55 11.59 -3.67
N PHE A 43 -1.43 10.29 -3.41
CA PHE A 43 -0.16 9.56 -3.46
C PHE A 43 0.35 9.45 -4.91
N LEU A 44 -0.57 9.16 -5.85
CA LEU A 44 -0.22 8.98 -7.25
C LEU A 44 0.28 10.26 -7.95
N LYS A 45 0.18 11.45 -7.35
CA LYS A 45 0.72 12.69 -7.93
C LYS A 45 2.24 12.67 -8.10
N GLU A 46 2.92 11.79 -7.39
CA GLU A 46 4.38 11.61 -7.47
C GLU A 46 4.81 10.68 -8.62
N PHE A 47 3.84 10.10 -9.34
CA PHE A 47 4.08 9.07 -10.35
C PHE A 47 3.41 9.40 -11.69
N VAL A 48 4.00 8.91 -12.78
CA VAL A 48 3.33 8.79 -14.07
C VAL A 48 2.74 7.39 -14.18
N ILE A 49 1.46 7.29 -14.53
CA ILE A 49 0.75 6.02 -14.65
C ILE A 49 0.53 5.71 -16.13
N ASP A 50 1.14 4.62 -16.60
CA ASP A 50 0.82 4.02 -17.89
C ASP A 50 -0.21 2.89 -17.66
N PRO A 51 -1.47 3.04 -18.10
CA PRO A 51 -2.50 2.02 -17.90
C PRO A 51 -2.37 0.82 -18.85
N SER A 52 -1.49 0.86 -19.85
CA SER A 52 -1.31 -0.22 -20.83
C SER A 52 -0.36 -1.32 -20.34
N GLU A 53 0.45 -1.03 -19.32
CA GLU A 53 1.48 -1.94 -18.81
C GLU A 53 1.29 -2.22 -17.32
N GLU A 54 1.76 -3.39 -16.87
CA GLU A 54 1.79 -3.76 -15.46
C GLU A 54 3.20 -4.14 -15.00
N CYS A 55 3.49 -3.92 -13.71
CA CYS A 55 4.80 -4.26 -13.12
C CYS A 55 6.00 -3.54 -13.77
N LEU A 56 5.87 -2.26 -14.14
CA LEU A 56 6.93 -1.44 -14.73
C LEU A 56 8.17 -1.26 -13.84
N HIS A 57 7.99 -1.27 -12.52
CA HIS A 57 9.10 -1.18 -11.58
C HIS A 57 9.73 -2.58 -11.35
N PRO A 58 11.05 -2.64 -11.06
CA PRO A 58 11.72 -3.89 -10.75
C PRO A 58 11.00 -4.66 -9.65
N LYS A 59 10.79 -5.96 -9.86
CA LYS A 59 10.24 -6.88 -8.84
C LYS A 59 11.30 -7.28 -7.82
N GLN A 60 12.11 -6.33 -7.38
CA GLN A 60 13.06 -6.57 -6.31
C GLN A 60 12.26 -6.78 -5.04
N ARG A 61 12.34 -7.98 -4.48
CA ARG A 61 11.69 -8.25 -3.20
C ARG A 61 12.38 -7.38 -2.16
N THR A 62 11.60 -6.54 -1.51
CA THR A 62 12.02 -5.85 -0.30
C THR A 62 12.42 -6.90 0.73
N VAL A 63 13.55 -6.73 1.40
CA VAL A 63 13.86 -7.53 2.59
C VAL A 63 12.72 -7.28 3.59
N PRO A 64 12.10 -8.31 4.18
CA PRO A 64 11.03 -8.11 5.16
C PRO A 64 11.50 -7.15 6.27
N ARG A 65 10.82 -6.01 6.39
CA ARG A 65 11.13 -4.97 7.37
C ARG A 65 10.42 -5.18 8.71
N ILE A 66 10.03 -6.43 8.97
CA ILE A 66 9.38 -6.81 10.22
C ILE A 66 10.47 -6.69 11.29
N ARG A 67 10.32 -5.73 12.20
CA ARG A 67 11.08 -5.78 13.46
C ARG A 67 10.63 -7.05 14.17
N ASP A 68 11.54 -7.87 14.66
CA ASP A 68 11.19 -8.98 15.52
C ASP A 68 10.51 -8.41 16.77
N ILE A 69 9.17 -8.38 16.79
CA ILE A 69 8.37 -7.87 17.92
C ILE A 69 8.30 -8.93 19.04
N PHE A 70 9.26 -9.86 19.08
CA PHE A 70 9.31 -10.99 20.01
C PHE A 70 10.70 -11.21 20.63
N GLU A 71 11.53 -10.16 20.73
CA GLU A 71 12.63 -10.10 21.70
C GLU A 71 12.29 -9.20 22.89
#